data_AF-A0A1H9JP54-F1
#
_entry.id   AF-A0A1H9JP54-F1
#
_cell.length_a   1.000
_cell.length_b   1.000
_cell.length_c   1.000
_cell.angle_alpha   90.00
_cell.angle_beta   90.00
_cell.angle_gamma   90.00
#
_symmetry.space_group_name_H-M   'P 1'
#
loop_
_entity.id
_entity.type
_entity.pdbx_description
1 polymer ?
#
loop_
_entity_poly.entity_id
_entity_poly.type
_entity_poly.pdbx_seq_one_letter_code
_entity_poly.pdbx_strand_id
1 'polypeptide(L)'
;MISYRTDLHGLTESELAGFFVGWPKPPSPAQHLAVLRGSYRVVIARSGDDVVGFVNMISDGVLTAFVPWLEVRPEFQGQGIGTELMRRIVAEAAHLYSVDLTCDDALRPYYERLGMTALTGMGLRNRSAI
;
A
#
# COMPACT_ATOMS: atom_id res chain seq x y z
N MET A 1 -12.71 8.01 -14.19
CA MET A 1 -12.48 8.83 -12.98
C MET A 1 -12.03 7.89 -11.88
N ILE A 2 -10.97 8.23 -11.14
CA ILE A 2 -10.48 7.40 -10.03
C ILE A 2 -11.21 7.79 -8.75
N SER A 3 -11.72 6.81 -8.02
CA SER A 3 -12.31 6.97 -6.68
C SER A 3 -11.46 6.25 -5.64
N TYR A 4 -11.52 6.70 -4.39
CA TYR A 4 -10.72 6.15 -3.30
C TYR A 4 -11.61 5.74 -2.14
N ARG A 5 -11.40 4.55 -1.57
CA ARG A 5 -12.20 4.00 -0.47
C ARG A 5 -11.30 3.40 0.61
N THR A 6 -11.71 3.57 1.86
CA THR A 6 -11.08 2.91 3.03
C THR A 6 -11.86 1.69 3.50
N ASP A 7 -13.14 1.59 3.11
CA ASP A 7 -13.99 0.45 3.38
C ASP A 7 -13.71 -0.70 2.40
N LEU A 8 -13.51 -1.89 2.96
CA LEU A 8 -13.27 -3.13 2.25
C LEU A 8 -14.54 -3.99 2.11
N HIS A 9 -15.68 -3.51 2.60
CA HIS A 9 -16.95 -4.21 2.45
C HIS A 9 -17.26 -4.50 0.97
N GLY A 10 -17.57 -5.76 0.69
CA GLY A 10 -17.85 -6.22 -0.67
C GLY A 10 -16.62 -6.43 -1.57
N LEU A 11 -15.40 -6.11 -1.11
CA LEU A 11 -14.19 -6.45 -1.84
C LEU A 11 -13.99 -7.97 -1.89
N THR A 12 -13.82 -8.47 -3.09
CA THR A 12 -13.64 -9.89 -3.40
C THR A 12 -12.23 -10.19 -3.89
N GLU A 13 -11.85 -11.47 -3.84
CA GLU A 13 -10.53 -11.92 -4.30
C GLU A 13 -10.32 -11.67 -5.79
N SER A 14 -11.35 -11.84 -6.62
CA SER A 14 -11.25 -11.65 -8.08
C SER A 14 -10.90 -10.22 -8.48
N GLU A 15 -11.26 -9.23 -7.65
CA GLU A 15 -10.92 -7.81 -7.88
C GLU A 15 -9.44 -7.50 -7.58
N LEU A 16 -8.72 -8.40 -6.90
CA LEU A 16 -7.33 -8.20 -6.47
C LEU A 16 -6.30 -8.91 -7.36
N ALA A 17 -6.71 -9.32 -8.55
CA ALA A 17 -5.80 -9.84 -9.57
C ALA A 17 -4.97 -8.72 -10.21
N GLY A 18 -3.76 -9.04 -10.69
CA GLY A 18 -2.91 -8.11 -11.45
C GLY A 18 -1.98 -7.23 -10.60
N PHE A 19 -1.88 -7.48 -9.30
CA PHE A 19 -0.89 -6.88 -8.40
C PHE A 19 0.33 -7.78 -8.18
N PHE A 20 1.32 -7.26 -7.45
CA PHE A 20 2.61 -7.88 -7.16
C PHE A 20 3.44 -8.16 -8.42
N VAL A 21 3.40 -7.23 -9.38
CA VAL A 21 4.13 -7.37 -10.64
C VAL A 21 5.64 -7.42 -10.36
N GLY A 22 6.31 -8.44 -10.89
CA GLY A 22 7.76 -8.64 -10.70
C GLY A 22 8.13 -9.43 -9.43
N TRP A 23 7.17 -9.83 -8.59
CA TRP A 23 7.45 -10.71 -7.46
C TRP A 23 7.77 -12.13 -7.95
N PRO A 24 8.86 -12.78 -7.46
CA PRO A 24 9.18 -14.15 -7.84
C PRO A 24 8.07 -15.15 -7.51
N LYS A 25 7.38 -14.92 -6.39
CA LYS A 25 6.18 -15.65 -5.98
C LYS A 25 5.20 -14.66 -5.34
N PRO A 26 4.20 -14.18 -6.09
CA PRO A 26 3.24 -13.21 -5.57
C PRO A 26 2.27 -13.89 -4.60
N PRO A 27 1.73 -13.16 -3.60
CA PRO A 27 0.60 -13.63 -2.82
C PRO A 27 -0.58 -14.00 -3.72
N SER A 28 -1.33 -15.04 -3.37
CA SER A 28 -2.61 -15.32 -4.02
C SER A 28 -3.61 -14.19 -3.75
N PRO A 29 -4.65 -14.01 -4.58
CA PRO A 29 -5.69 -13.01 -4.31
C PRO A 29 -6.38 -13.19 -2.96
N ALA A 30 -6.54 -14.43 -2.48
CA ALA A 30 -7.01 -14.74 -1.13
C ALA A 30 -6.06 -14.21 -0.04
N GLN A 31 -4.75 -14.43 -0.18
CA GLN A 31 -3.75 -13.90 0.75
C GLN A 31 -3.70 -12.37 0.71
N HIS A 32 -3.79 -11.77 -0.47
CA HIS A 32 -3.86 -10.31 -0.63
C HIS A 32 -5.07 -9.75 0.12
N LEU A 33 -6.27 -10.30 -0.12
CA LEU A 33 -7.49 -9.87 0.57
C LEU A 33 -7.37 -10.01 2.09
N ALA A 34 -6.80 -11.13 2.56
CA ALA A 34 -6.57 -11.36 3.99
C ALA A 34 -5.63 -10.30 4.60
N VAL A 35 -4.55 -9.93 3.90
CA VAL A 35 -3.64 -8.87 4.36
C VAL A 35 -4.34 -7.52 4.41
N LEU A 36 -5.12 -7.14 3.39
CA LEU A 36 -5.87 -5.89 3.41
C LEU A 36 -6.84 -5.86 4.61
N ARG A 37 -7.59 -6.94 4.84
CA ARG A 37 -8.53 -7.04 5.98
C ARG A 37 -7.83 -7.03 7.35
N GLY A 38 -6.62 -7.57 7.44
CA GLY A 38 -5.82 -7.59 8.67
C GLY A 38 -4.97 -6.35 8.91
N SER A 39 -4.95 -5.40 7.96
CA SER A 39 -4.18 -4.17 8.10
C SER A 39 -4.86 -3.16 9.02
N TYR A 40 -4.09 -2.34 9.72
CA TYR A 40 -4.61 -1.29 10.59
C TYR A 40 -5.42 -0.25 9.80
N ARG A 41 -4.92 0.15 8.63
CA ARG A 41 -5.62 1.01 7.66
C ARG A 41 -5.33 0.54 6.24
N VAL A 42 -6.28 0.76 5.35
CA VAL A 42 -6.16 0.50 3.92
C VAL A 42 -6.82 1.63 3.15
N VAL A 43 -6.25 1.99 2.00
CA VAL A 43 -6.92 2.81 0.99
C VAL A 43 -6.83 2.09 -0.34
N ILE A 44 -7.97 1.98 -1.04
CA ILE A 44 -8.08 1.37 -2.37
C ILE A 44 -8.46 2.44 -3.38
N ALA A 45 -7.76 2.47 -4.51
CA ALA A 45 -8.11 3.24 -5.70
C ALA A 45 -8.90 2.37 -6.66
N ARG A 46 -10.04 2.88 -7.15
CA ARG A 46 -10.91 2.21 -8.12
C ARG A 46 -11.14 3.04 -9.37
N SER A 47 -11.18 2.37 -10.53
CA SER A 47 -11.64 2.94 -11.80
C SER A 47 -12.91 2.19 -12.25
N GLY A 48 -14.08 2.76 -11.97
CA GLY A 48 -15.33 1.99 -12.08
C GLY A 48 -15.36 0.90 -11.01
N ASP A 49 -15.60 -0.35 -11.44
CA ASP A 49 -15.62 -1.51 -10.56
C ASP A 49 -14.22 -2.11 -10.33
N ASP A 50 -13.23 -1.74 -11.15
CA ASP A 50 -11.89 -2.30 -11.06
C ASP A 50 -11.06 -1.66 -9.94
N VAL A 51 -10.39 -2.50 -9.14
CA VAL A 51 -9.33 -2.06 -8.23
C VAL A 51 -8.05 -1.83 -9.04
N VAL A 52 -7.55 -0.61 -8.99
CA VAL A 52 -6.40 -0.15 -9.81
C VAL A 52 -5.18 0.21 -8.99
N GLY A 53 -5.33 0.35 -7.67
CA GLY A 53 -4.22 0.55 -6.76
C GLY A 53 -4.66 0.39 -5.31
N PHE A 54 -3.70 0.15 -4.43
CA PHE A 54 -3.95 0.05 -3.01
C PHE A 54 -2.73 0.50 -2.21
N VAL A 55 -2.96 0.83 -0.96
CA VAL A 55 -1.93 1.00 0.06
C VAL A 55 -2.46 0.47 1.38
N ASN A 56 -1.61 -0.17 2.17
CA ASN A 56 -1.97 -0.65 3.50
C ASN A 56 -0.95 -0.23 4.56
N MET A 57 -1.38 -0.30 5.81
CA MET A 57 -0.58 0.11 6.97
C MET A 57 -0.78 -0.88 8.11
N ILE A 58 0.30 -1.21 8.81
CA ILE A 58 0.28 -1.90 10.10
C ILE A 58 0.63 -0.89 11.20
N SER A 59 0.04 -1.01 12.38
CA SER A 59 0.28 -0.07 13.48
C SER A 59 -0.09 -0.68 14.83
N ASP A 60 0.51 -0.15 15.90
CA ASP A 60 0.07 -0.33 17.28
C ASP A 60 -1.20 0.49 17.63
N GLY A 61 -1.60 1.42 16.76
CA GLY A 61 -2.75 2.31 16.93
C GLY A 61 -2.55 3.44 17.94
N VAL A 62 -1.32 3.65 18.42
CA VAL A 62 -0.99 4.62 19.47
C VAL A 62 0.18 5.52 19.05
N LEU A 63 1.27 4.96 18.54
CA LEU A 63 2.52 5.69 18.26
C LEU A 63 3.08 5.40 16.87
N THR A 64 3.17 4.15 16.45
CA THR A 64 4.00 3.79 15.29
C THR A 64 3.19 3.08 14.23
N ALA A 65 3.44 3.42 12.98
CA ALA A 65 2.91 2.73 11.82
C ALA A 65 3.98 2.42 10.79
N PHE A 66 3.75 1.36 10.01
CA PHE A 66 4.58 0.97 8.89
C PHE A 66 3.70 0.73 7.66
N VAL A 67 4.12 1.23 6.49
CA VAL A 67 3.43 1.02 5.20
C VAL A 67 4.16 -0.08 4.43
N PRO A 68 3.72 -1.35 4.51
CA PRO A 68 4.42 -2.44 3.85
C PRO A 68 4.20 -2.45 2.34
N TRP A 69 2.99 -2.20 1.85
CA TRP A 69 2.66 -2.26 0.43
C TRP A 69 1.98 -0.98 -0.05
N LEU A 70 2.49 -0.48 -1.18
CA LEU A 70 1.87 0.52 -2.03
C LEU A 70 2.04 0.01 -3.46
N GLU A 71 0.94 -0.19 -4.18
CA GLU A 71 1.02 -0.60 -5.57
C GLU A 71 -0.10 0.03 -6.40
N VAL A 72 0.22 0.36 -7.64
CA VAL A 72 -0.72 0.80 -8.68
C VAL A 72 -0.48 -0.07 -9.89
N ARG A 73 -1.55 -0.60 -10.48
CA ARG A 73 -1.47 -1.43 -11.70
C ARG A 73 -0.70 -0.70 -12.80
N PRO A 74 0.19 -1.36 -13.54
CA PRO A 74 1.10 -0.71 -14.50
C PRO A 74 0.42 0.29 -15.46
N GLU A 75 -0.72 -0.08 -16.02
CA GLU A 75 -1.51 0.73 -16.95
C GLU A 75 -2.15 1.99 -16.31
N PHE A 76 -2.17 2.07 -14.98
CA PHE A 76 -2.67 3.21 -14.20
C PHE A 76 -1.54 4.04 -13.54
N GLN A 77 -0.28 3.65 -13.74
CA GLN A 77 0.88 4.39 -13.22
C GLN A 77 1.10 5.73 -13.95
N GLY A 78 1.86 6.64 -13.35
CA GLY A 78 2.13 7.97 -13.90
C GLY A 78 0.97 8.97 -13.80
N GLN A 79 -0.19 8.56 -13.29
CA GLN A 79 -1.40 9.38 -13.18
C GLN A 79 -1.61 10.01 -11.78
N GLY A 80 -0.61 9.93 -10.90
CA GLY A 80 -0.69 10.47 -9.53
C GLY A 80 -1.46 9.61 -8.52
N ILE A 81 -1.98 8.44 -8.91
CA ILE A 81 -2.78 7.56 -8.04
C ILE A 81 -2.00 7.13 -6.79
N GLY A 82 -0.74 6.72 -6.95
CA GLY A 82 0.10 6.32 -5.81
C GLY A 82 0.32 7.46 -4.81
N THR A 83 0.52 8.67 -5.32
CA THR A 83 0.68 9.88 -4.48
C THR A 83 -0.58 10.14 -3.67
N GLU A 84 -1.75 10.01 -4.30
CA GLU A 84 -3.04 10.21 -3.62
C GLU A 84 -3.34 9.10 -2.61
N LEU A 85 -2.99 7.84 -2.91
CA LEU A 85 -3.06 6.73 -1.97
C LEU A 85 -2.21 7.02 -0.71
N MET A 86 -0.96 7.43 -0.89
CA MET A 86 -0.08 7.77 0.23
C MET A 86 -0.58 8.94 1.05
N ARG A 87 -1.04 10.02 0.40
CA ARG A 87 -1.59 11.18 1.11
C ARG A 87 -2.77 10.79 2.00
N ARG A 88 -3.68 9.95 1.48
CA ARG A 88 -4.85 9.49 2.24
C ARG A 88 -4.47 8.62 3.42
N ILE A 89 -3.59 7.63 3.22
CA ILE A 89 -3.25 6.71 4.32
C ILE A 89 -2.40 7.39 5.39
N VAL A 90 -1.54 8.35 5.03
CA VAL A 90 -0.78 9.15 6.02
C VAL A 90 -1.71 10.08 6.80
N ALA A 91 -2.76 10.64 6.16
CA ALA A 91 -3.74 11.46 6.86
C ALA A 91 -4.50 10.67 7.94
N GLU A 92 -4.82 9.38 7.68
CA GLU A 92 -5.42 8.48 8.69
C GLU A 92 -4.52 8.26 9.91
N ALA A 93 -3.20 8.42 9.73
CA ALA A 93 -2.17 8.22 10.75
C ALA A 93 -1.66 9.54 11.36
N ALA A 94 -2.28 10.69 11.09
CA ALA A 94 -1.79 12.00 11.55
C ALA A 94 -1.69 12.16 13.08
N HIS A 95 -2.37 11.29 13.84
CA HIS A 95 -2.33 11.25 15.30
C HIS A 95 -1.20 10.36 15.85
N LEU A 96 -0.53 9.59 14.99
CA LEU A 96 0.59 8.73 15.37
C LEU A 96 1.90 9.52 15.40
N TYR A 97 2.84 9.05 16.21
CA TYR A 97 4.17 9.64 16.32
C TYR A 97 5.01 9.42 15.05
N SER A 98 4.97 8.23 14.44
CA SER A 98 5.73 7.95 13.22
C SER A 98 5.00 7.05 12.22
N VAL A 99 5.32 7.26 10.94
CA VAL A 99 4.92 6.41 9.82
C VAL A 99 6.16 6.13 8.97
N ASP A 100 6.58 4.87 8.94
CA ASP A 100 7.81 4.45 8.27
C ASP A 100 7.53 3.52 7.07
N LEU A 101 8.46 3.46 6.13
CA LEU A 101 8.45 2.49 5.03
C LEU A 101 9.88 2.20 4.55
N THR A 102 10.05 1.08 3.84
CA THR A 102 11.29 0.76 3.12
C THR A 102 11.04 0.82 1.62
N CYS A 103 11.94 1.46 0.86
CA CYS A 103 11.86 1.53 -0.59
C CYS A 103 13.25 1.46 -1.23
N ASP A 104 13.29 1.15 -2.53
CA ASP A 104 14.51 1.23 -3.33
C ASP A 104 14.97 2.69 -3.48
N ASP A 105 16.28 2.90 -3.63
CA ASP A 105 16.87 4.24 -3.68
C ASP A 105 16.27 5.14 -4.77
N ALA A 106 15.90 4.56 -5.91
CA ALA A 106 15.27 5.28 -7.02
C ALA A 106 13.89 5.88 -6.65
N LEU A 107 13.22 5.36 -5.62
CA LEU A 107 11.93 5.85 -5.15
C LEU A 107 12.06 6.92 -4.04
N ARG A 108 13.26 7.22 -3.53
CA ARG A 108 13.45 8.25 -2.50
C ARG A 108 12.84 9.61 -2.88
N PRO A 109 13.07 10.18 -4.09
CA PRO A 109 12.50 11.47 -4.46
C PRO A 109 10.96 11.46 -4.55
N TYR A 110 10.36 10.29 -4.76
CA TYR A 110 8.92 10.13 -4.75
C TYR A 110 8.36 10.34 -3.33
N TYR A 111 8.96 9.71 -2.32
CA TYR A 111 8.52 9.82 -0.92
C TYR A 111 8.94 11.15 -0.26
N GLU A 112 10.09 11.72 -0.61
CA GLU A 112 10.52 13.03 -0.10
C GLU A 112 9.53 14.15 -0.49
N ARG A 113 8.99 14.11 -1.71
CA ARG A 113 7.92 15.04 -2.14
C ARG A 113 6.61 14.89 -1.37
N LEU A 114 6.44 13.80 -0.62
CA LEU A 114 5.31 13.56 0.29
C LEU A 114 5.61 14.00 1.73
N GLY A 115 6.78 14.59 1.99
CA GLY A 115 7.18 15.08 3.31
C GLY A 115 7.90 14.03 4.17
N MET A 116 8.27 12.88 3.60
CA MET A 116 9.02 11.84 4.31
C MET A 116 10.52 12.13 4.29
N THR A 117 11.25 11.67 5.30
CA THR A 117 12.72 11.80 5.40
C THR A 117 13.39 10.44 5.28
N ALA A 118 14.59 10.40 4.67
CA ALA A 118 15.33 9.16 4.49
C ALA A 118 15.84 8.58 5.82
N LEU A 119 15.64 7.28 6.00
CA LEU A 119 16.13 6.46 7.12
C LEU A 119 16.88 5.23 6.60
N THR A 120 17.64 4.56 7.47
CA THR A 120 18.30 3.28 7.14
C THR A 120 17.40 2.11 7.54
N GLY A 121 17.02 1.27 6.57
CA GLY A 121 16.21 0.07 6.81
C GLY A 121 17.05 -1.20 6.98
N MET A 122 16.48 -2.19 7.68
CA MET A 122 17.01 -3.55 7.79
C MET A 122 15.88 -4.55 7.56
N GLY A 123 16.18 -5.75 7.04
CA GLY A 123 15.16 -6.74 6.75
C GLY A 123 15.65 -8.18 6.89
N LEU A 124 14.81 -9.01 7.48
CA LEU A 124 14.88 -10.47 7.39
C LEU A 124 13.71 -10.95 6.54
N ARG A 125 13.94 -11.88 5.60
CA ARG A 125 12.91 -12.36 4.66
C ARG A 125 12.95 -13.87 4.55
N ASN A 126 11.81 -14.52 4.85
CA ASN A 126 11.62 -15.94 4.59
C ASN A 126 10.97 -16.13 3.21
N ARG A 127 11.77 -16.28 2.17
CA ARG A 127 11.27 -16.39 0.78
C ARG A 127 10.54 -17.70 0.47
N SER A 128 10.62 -18.71 1.35
CA SER A 128 9.88 -19.97 1.17
C SER A 128 8.50 -19.98 1.82
N ALA A 129 8.14 -18.95 2.60
CA ALA A 129 6.85 -18.86 3.30
C ALA A 129 5.69 -18.36 2.42
N ILE A 130 6.01 -17.83 1.23
CA ILE A 130 5.05 -17.42 0.20
C ILE A 130 5.10 -18.42 -0.92
#